data_AF-A0A821NZN6-F1
#
_entry.id   AF-A0A821NZN6-F1
#
_cell.length_a   1.000
_cell.length_b   1.000
_cell.length_c   1.000
_cell.angle_alpha   90.00
_cell.angle_beta   90.00
_cell.angle_gamma   90.00
#
_symmetry.space_group_name_H-M   'P 1'
#
loop_
_entity.id
_entity.type
_entity.pdbx_description
1 polymer ?
#
loop_
_entity_poly.entity_id
_entity_poly.type
_entity_poly.pdbx_seq_one_letter_code
_entity_poly.pdbx_strand_id
1 'polypeptide(L)'
;MDQTSRPLNVSPEFLLYAEKYALFELFQRCISSLLIDRPSDPLTYLIELLKKDSDAPKIIILGPPASGRHTIAKMLQKKLNAVLIEPEEILRDVPSKLKDKLPVNPTVNNISSSLWAQIYEERLKDFDCIRRGWILVDFPMNREQALGLQAKGICPKHVVYLEAPDTVMIERAAGKRIDPKTKDIYHITWNIPSSRDVQERLIQLEENSEKIMTLRLKEYR
;
A
#
# COMPACT_ATOMS: atom_id res chain seq x y z
N MET A 1 -23.96 -28.90 35.43
CA MET A 1 -24.29 -27.46 35.31
C MET A 1 -23.64 -26.95 34.05
N ASP A 2 -24.45 -26.49 33.09
CA ASP A 2 -23.99 -25.96 31.82
C ASP A 2 -23.20 -24.66 32.05
N GLN A 3 -21.90 -24.68 31.80
CA GLN A 3 -21.03 -23.53 32.03
C GLN A 3 -21.41 -22.32 31.15
N THR A 4 -22.15 -22.54 30.06
CA THR A 4 -22.62 -21.47 29.17
C THR A 4 -23.80 -20.67 29.72
N SER A 5 -24.47 -21.18 30.77
CA SER A 5 -25.61 -20.52 31.43
C SER A 5 -25.24 -19.55 32.55
N ARG A 6 -23.94 -19.44 32.90
CA ARG A 6 -23.48 -18.49 33.91
C ARG A 6 -23.49 -17.06 33.36
N PRO A 7 -24.02 -16.07 34.10
CA PRO A 7 -23.93 -14.67 33.69
C PRO A 7 -22.46 -14.26 33.58
N LEU A 8 -22.09 -13.73 32.41
CA LEU A 8 -20.75 -13.19 32.16
C LEU A 8 -20.57 -11.95 33.04
N ASN A 9 -19.75 -12.07 34.07
CA ASN A 9 -19.47 -10.98 34.99
C ASN A 9 -18.22 -10.24 34.50
N VAL A 10 -18.40 -9.28 33.59
CA VAL A 10 -17.31 -8.45 33.06
C VAL A 10 -17.11 -7.27 34.02
N SER A 11 -15.91 -7.13 34.58
CA SER A 11 -15.58 -6.01 35.47
C SER A 11 -15.80 -4.67 34.75
N PRO A 12 -16.32 -3.62 35.41
CA PRO A 12 -16.40 -2.28 34.84
C PRO A 12 -15.03 -1.75 34.38
N GLU A 13 -13.95 -2.19 35.03
CA GLU A 13 -12.57 -1.81 34.69
C GLU A 13 -12.03 -2.57 33.47
N PHE A 14 -12.70 -3.64 33.03
CA PHE A 14 -12.25 -4.44 31.91
C PHE A 14 -12.13 -3.62 30.63
N LEU A 15 -13.07 -2.70 30.36
CA LEU A 15 -13.02 -1.84 29.18
C LEU A 15 -11.78 -0.96 29.19
N LEU A 16 -11.48 -0.32 30.32
CA LEU A 16 -10.29 0.51 30.51
C LEU A 16 -9.01 -0.31 30.35
N TYR A 17 -8.97 -1.52 30.91
CA TYR A 17 -7.86 -2.45 30.74
C TYR A 17 -7.70 -2.86 29.27
N ALA A 18 -8.79 -3.26 28.61
CA ALA A 18 -8.80 -3.72 27.23
C ALA A 18 -8.32 -2.63 26.26
N GLU A 19 -8.77 -1.39 26.44
CA GLU A 19 -8.28 -0.24 25.69
C GLU A 19 -6.80 0.04 25.97
N LYS A 20 -6.41 0.13 27.26
CA LYS A 20 -5.03 0.43 27.66
C LYS A 20 -4.01 -0.55 27.08
N TYR A 21 -4.38 -1.82 26.96
CA TYR A 21 -3.52 -2.88 26.46
C TYR A 21 -3.85 -3.32 25.02
N ALA A 22 -4.68 -2.57 24.29
CA ALA A 22 -5.08 -2.85 22.90
C ALA A 22 -5.56 -4.30 22.69
N LEU A 23 -6.32 -4.83 23.65
CA LEU A 23 -6.77 -6.22 23.62
C LEU A 23 -7.74 -6.47 22.46
N PHE A 24 -8.58 -5.51 22.11
CA PHE A 24 -9.54 -5.66 21.01
C PHE A 24 -8.83 -5.82 19.67
N GLU A 25 -7.80 -5.02 19.43
CA GLU A 25 -6.93 -5.09 18.25
C GLU A 25 -6.17 -6.41 18.21
N LEU A 26 -5.68 -6.88 19.37
CA LEU A 26 -5.01 -8.17 19.49
C LEU A 26 -5.97 -9.33 19.15
N PHE A 27 -7.17 -9.34 19.73
CA PHE A 27 -8.19 -10.33 19.44
C PHE A 27 -8.60 -10.31 17.97
N GLN A 28 -8.85 -9.13 17.40
CA GLN A 28 -9.17 -8.97 15.98
C GLN A 28 -8.05 -9.52 15.09
N ARG A 29 -6.78 -9.24 15.43
CA ARG A 29 -5.60 -9.77 14.72
C ARG A 29 -5.58 -11.29 14.76
N CYS A 30 -5.72 -11.88 15.94
CA CYS A 30 -5.71 -13.33 16.13
C CYS A 30 -6.84 -14.03 15.35
N ILE A 31 -8.07 -13.54 15.44
CA ILE A 31 -9.22 -14.12 14.75
C ILE A 31 -9.10 -13.95 13.23
N SER A 32 -8.69 -12.77 12.76
CA SER A 32 -8.49 -12.53 11.32
C SER A 32 -7.44 -13.46 10.74
N SER A 33 -6.31 -13.61 11.43
CA SER A 33 -5.23 -14.54 11.05
C SER A 33 -5.70 -15.99 10.96
N LEU A 34 -6.51 -16.46 11.93
CA LEU A 34 -7.08 -17.81 11.87
C LEU A 34 -8.02 -18.03 10.68
N LEU A 35 -8.86 -17.03 10.38
CA LEU A 35 -9.82 -17.11 9.27
C LEU A 35 -9.14 -17.10 7.90
N ILE A 36 -8.03 -16.36 7.78
CA ILE A 36 -7.24 -16.23 6.55
C ILE A 36 -6.38 -17.48 6.35
N ASP A 37 -5.55 -17.84 7.34
CA ASP A 37 -4.53 -18.88 7.16
C ASP A 37 -5.09 -20.30 7.36
N ARG A 38 -6.21 -20.44 8.09
CA ARG A 38 -6.89 -21.72 8.38
C ARG A 38 -5.93 -22.86 8.75
N PRO A 39 -5.08 -22.67 9.77
CA PRO A 39 -4.10 -23.68 10.17
C PRO A 39 -4.79 -24.95 10.69
N SER A 40 -4.12 -26.10 10.52
CA SER A 40 -4.59 -27.38 11.06
C SER A 40 -4.56 -27.43 12.60
N ASP A 41 -3.65 -26.68 13.23
CA ASP A 41 -3.58 -26.48 14.67
C ASP A 41 -3.71 -24.98 15.02
N PRO A 42 -4.94 -24.51 15.32
CA PRO A 42 -5.20 -23.12 15.65
C PRO A 42 -4.48 -22.61 16.89
N LEU A 43 -4.30 -23.46 17.92
CA LEU A 43 -3.75 -23.02 19.20
C LEU A 43 -2.25 -22.78 19.09
N THR A 44 -1.51 -23.73 18.51
CA THR A 44 -0.07 -23.57 18.28
C THR A 44 0.20 -22.39 17.34
N TYR A 45 -0.62 -22.23 16.29
CA TYR A 45 -0.53 -21.09 15.39
C TYR A 45 -0.71 -19.76 16.13
N LEU A 46 -1.73 -19.63 17.00
CA LEU A 46 -1.97 -18.41 17.77
C LEU A 46 -0.83 -18.11 18.75
N ILE A 47 -0.27 -19.12 19.41
CA ILE A 47 0.88 -18.95 20.30
C ILE A 47 2.08 -18.38 19.51
N GLU A 48 2.38 -18.95 18.35
CA GLU A 48 3.47 -18.44 17.48
C GLU A 48 3.17 -17.04 16.93
N LEU A 49 1.90 -16.74 16.60
CA LEU A 49 1.47 -15.42 16.18
C LEU A 49 1.65 -14.38 17.29
N LEU A 50 1.35 -14.73 18.54
CA LEU A 50 1.52 -13.86 19.70
C LEU A 50 3.00 -13.65 20.06
N LYS A 51 3.86 -14.64 19.84
CA LYS A 51 5.32 -14.51 19.99
C LYS A 51 5.96 -13.65 18.90
N LYS A 52 5.33 -13.54 17.72
CA LYS A 52 5.78 -12.64 16.66
C LYS A 52 5.48 -11.19 17.07
N ASP A 53 6.50 -10.48 17.53
CA ASP A 53 6.54 -9.01 17.70
C ASP A 53 6.52 -8.28 16.34
N SER A 54 5.59 -8.64 15.46
CA SER A 54 5.44 -7.99 14.17
C SER A 54 4.25 -7.06 14.22
N ASP A 55 4.48 -5.84 14.70
CA ASP A 55 3.65 -4.69 14.32
C ASP A 55 4.05 -4.14 12.95
N ALA A 56 4.51 -5.01 12.04
CA ALA A 56 4.90 -4.64 10.71
C ALA A 56 3.79 -3.82 10.03
N PRO A 57 4.12 -2.63 9.48
CA PRO A 57 3.17 -1.77 8.83
C PRO A 57 2.60 -2.46 7.59
N LYS A 58 1.28 -2.36 7.41
CA LYS A 58 0.57 -2.81 6.21
C LYS A 58 -0.28 -1.65 5.74
N ILE A 59 0.25 -0.84 4.83
CA ILE A 59 -0.33 0.45 4.49
C ILE A 59 -0.65 0.48 2.99
N ILE A 60 -1.80 1.01 2.63
CA ILE A 60 -2.11 1.39 1.25
C ILE A 60 -2.21 2.91 1.20
N ILE A 61 -1.58 3.52 0.19
CA ILE A 61 -1.66 4.97 -0.05
C ILE A 61 -2.41 5.20 -1.35
N LEU A 62 -3.53 5.89 -1.26
CA LEU A 62 -4.43 6.25 -2.35
C LEU A 62 -4.52 7.78 -2.48
N GLY A 63 -5.09 8.24 -3.58
CA GLY A 63 -5.27 9.66 -3.89
C GLY A 63 -5.21 9.93 -5.38
N PRO A 64 -5.58 11.13 -5.84
CA PRO A 64 -5.53 11.49 -7.25
C PRO A 64 -4.09 11.61 -7.78
N PRO A 65 -3.87 11.55 -9.11
CA PRO A 65 -2.55 11.81 -9.72
C PRO A 65 -2.02 13.17 -9.25
N ALA A 66 -0.70 13.33 -9.01
CA ALA A 66 -0.01 14.53 -8.49
C ALA A 66 -0.26 14.93 -7.01
N SER A 67 -0.96 14.10 -6.22
CA SER A 67 -1.22 14.36 -4.78
C SER A 67 0.02 14.23 -3.90
N GLY A 68 1.09 13.64 -4.45
CA GLY A 68 2.30 13.35 -3.70
C GLY A 68 2.31 11.98 -3.02
N ARG A 69 1.42 11.06 -3.40
CA ARG A 69 1.38 9.65 -2.92
C ARG A 69 2.77 9.03 -2.84
N HIS A 70 3.51 9.03 -3.94
CA HIS A 70 4.87 8.49 -4.02
C HIS A 70 5.86 9.17 -3.07
N THR A 71 5.77 10.50 -2.92
CA THR A 71 6.64 11.25 -2.01
C THR A 71 6.39 10.83 -0.57
N ILE A 72 5.12 10.78 -0.16
CA ILE A 72 4.71 10.33 1.18
C ILE A 72 5.09 8.86 1.39
N ALA A 73 4.90 8.00 0.38
CA ALA A 73 5.25 6.59 0.44
C ALA A 73 6.75 6.38 0.70
N LYS A 74 7.62 7.11 -0.01
CA LYS A 74 9.08 7.06 0.21
C LYS A 74 9.48 7.61 1.58
N MET A 75 8.78 8.62 2.09
CA MET A 75 8.99 9.11 3.45
C MET A 75 8.60 8.07 4.50
N LEU A 76 7.44 7.42 4.32
CA LEU A 76 6.96 6.36 5.21
C LEU A 76 7.84 5.10 5.14
N GLN A 77 8.30 4.72 3.95
CA GLN A 77 9.25 3.63 3.74
C GLN A 77 10.49 3.82 4.62
N LYS A 78 11.09 5.01 4.59
CA LYS A 78 12.27 5.35 5.41
C LYS A 78 11.94 5.40 6.90
N LYS A 79 10.84 6.04 7.28
CA LYS A 79 10.46 6.24 8.69
C LYS A 79 10.07 4.94 9.40
N LEU A 80 9.37 4.05 8.70
CA LEU A 80 8.85 2.79 9.24
C LEU A 80 9.75 1.59 8.92
N ASN A 81 10.84 1.81 8.16
CA ASN A 81 11.67 0.75 7.59
C ASN A 81 10.82 -0.33 6.88
N ALA A 82 9.80 0.09 6.13
CA ALA A 82 8.88 -0.80 5.42
C ALA A 82 9.32 -1.00 3.97
N VAL A 83 8.76 -2.02 3.30
CA VAL A 83 8.98 -2.22 1.87
C VAL A 83 7.98 -1.38 1.08
N LEU A 84 8.47 -0.48 0.23
CA LEU A 84 7.62 0.20 -0.75
C LEU A 84 7.41 -0.73 -1.93
N ILE A 85 6.17 -0.87 -2.38
CA ILE A 85 5.80 -1.75 -3.48
C ILE A 85 5.01 -0.92 -4.50
N GLU A 86 5.60 -0.78 -5.67
CA GLU A 86 5.01 -0.11 -6.84
C GLU A 86 4.69 -1.16 -7.91
N PRO A 87 3.53 -1.08 -8.61
CA PRO A 87 3.18 -2.01 -9.68
C PRO A 87 4.28 -2.19 -10.73
N GLU A 88 4.93 -1.09 -11.14
CA GLU A 88 5.99 -1.08 -12.15
C GLU A 88 7.28 -1.76 -11.66
N GLU A 89 7.55 -1.75 -10.35
CA GLU A 89 8.66 -2.49 -9.77
C GLU A 89 8.37 -3.99 -9.75
N ILE A 90 7.15 -4.37 -9.34
CA ILE A 90 6.70 -5.76 -9.38
C ILE A 90 6.79 -6.33 -10.81
N LEU A 91 6.38 -5.57 -11.84
CA LEU A 91 6.41 -6.05 -13.21
C LEU A 91 7.83 -6.28 -13.74
N ARG A 92 8.84 -5.60 -13.17
CA ARG A 92 10.25 -5.84 -13.52
C ARG A 92 10.78 -7.13 -12.91
N ASP A 93 10.21 -7.57 -11.79
CA ASP A 93 10.62 -8.79 -11.08
C ASP A 93 9.41 -9.64 -10.67
N VAL A 94 8.62 -10.06 -11.66
CA VAL A 94 7.45 -10.90 -11.41
C VAL A 94 7.91 -12.27 -10.91
N PRO A 95 7.25 -12.86 -9.89
CA PRO A 95 7.56 -14.20 -9.42
C PRO A 95 7.60 -15.22 -10.56
N SER A 96 8.66 -16.02 -10.63
CA SER A 96 8.93 -16.94 -11.75
C SER A 96 7.74 -17.83 -12.11
N LYS A 97 6.96 -18.27 -11.12
CA LYS A 97 5.78 -19.13 -11.28
C LYS A 97 4.61 -18.46 -12.02
N LEU A 98 4.62 -17.13 -12.13
CA LEU A 98 3.56 -16.32 -12.73
C LEU A 98 3.98 -15.68 -14.05
N LYS A 99 5.27 -15.75 -14.42
CA LYS A 99 5.80 -15.14 -15.66
C LYS A 99 5.08 -15.67 -16.90
N ASP A 100 4.79 -16.96 -16.96
CA ASP A 100 4.12 -17.60 -18.10
C ASP A 100 2.66 -17.15 -18.29
N LYS A 101 2.06 -16.56 -17.25
CA LYS A 101 0.68 -16.04 -17.29
C LYS A 101 0.61 -14.57 -17.72
N LEU A 102 1.76 -13.89 -17.84
CA LEU A 102 1.81 -12.50 -18.27
C LEU A 102 1.54 -12.40 -19.77
N PRO A 103 0.91 -11.30 -20.22
CA PRO A 103 0.84 -10.99 -21.65
C PRO A 103 2.25 -10.69 -22.20
N VAL A 104 2.42 -10.81 -23.52
CA VAL A 104 3.71 -10.65 -24.24
C VAL A 104 4.42 -9.33 -23.89
N ASN A 105 3.66 -8.25 -23.69
CA ASN A 105 4.15 -6.95 -23.22
C ASN A 105 3.35 -6.52 -21.99
N PRO A 106 3.75 -6.92 -20.76
CA PRO A 106 2.99 -6.62 -19.56
C PRO A 106 3.06 -5.13 -19.24
N THR A 107 1.88 -4.53 -19.08
CA THR A 107 1.70 -3.16 -18.61
C THR A 107 0.73 -3.17 -17.45
N VAL A 108 0.79 -2.15 -16.58
CA VAL A 108 -0.09 -2.09 -15.40
C VAL A 108 -1.57 -2.23 -15.76
N ASN A 109 -1.96 -1.68 -16.91
CA ASN A 109 -3.34 -1.63 -17.39
C ASN A 109 -3.79 -2.88 -18.17
N ASN A 110 -2.89 -3.76 -18.63
CA ASN A 110 -3.26 -4.94 -19.42
C ASN A 110 -3.24 -6.26 -18.65
N ILE A 111 -3.03 -6.20 -17.33
CA ILE A 111 -3.00 -7.35 -16.44
C ILE A 111 -4.34 -7.43 -15.72
N SER A 112 -4.94 -8.63 -15.71
CA SER A 112 -6.22 -8.84 -15.05
C SER A 112 -6.13 -8.66 -13.53
N SER A 113 -7.23 -8.20 -12.93
CA SER A 113 -7.35 -8.00 -11.47
C SER A 113 -7.02 -9.29 -10.69
N SER A 114 -7.40 -10.45 -11.22
CA SER A 114 -7.13 -11.76 -10.61
C SER A 114 -5.66 -12.17 -10.68
N LEU A 115 -4.95 -11.84 -11.77
CA LEU A 115 -3.51 -12.08 -11.89
C LEU A 115 -2.73 -11.13 -10.97
N TRP A 116 -3.13 -9.86 -10.90
CA TRP A 116 -2.56 -8.91 -9.94
C TRP A 116 -2.66 -9.41 -8.50
N ALA A 117 -3.83 -9.92 -8.10
CA ALA A 117 -4.01 -10.48 -6.77
C ALA A 117 -3.05 -11.65 -6.48
N GLN A 118 -2.78 -12.53 -7.46
CA GLN A 118 -1.79 -13.61 -7.32
C GLN A 118 -0.36 -13.08 -7.22
N ILE A 119 -0.01 -12.06 -8.00
CA ILE A 119 1.33 -11.48 -7.98
C ILE A 119 1.60 -10.81 -6.62
N TYR A 120 0.65 -10.02 -6.11
CA TYR A 120 0.77 -9.41 -4.79
C TYR A 120 0.80 -10.46 -3.67
N GLU A 121 -0.01 -11.52 -3.77
CA GLU A 121 0.01 -12.61 -2.81
C GLU A 121 1.42 -13.21 -2.68
N GLU A 122 2.07 -13.51 -3.79
CA GLU A 122 3.43 -14.08 -3.77
C GLU A 122 4.46 -13.06 -3.29
N ARG A 123 4.42 -11.80 -3.77
CA ARG A 123 5.37 -10.76 -3.34
C ARG A 123 5.27 -10.48 -1.84
N LEU A 124 4.07 -10.45 -1.28
CA LEU A 124 3.86 -10.14 0.14
C LEU A 124 4.23 -11.30 1.09
N LYS A 125 4.45 -12.51 0.56
CA LYS A 125 4.97 -13.66 1.31
C LYS A 125 6.50 -13.64 1.46
N ASP A 126 7.19 -12.73 0.77
CA ASP A 126 8.63 -12.62 0.90
C ASP A 126 9.04 -12.19 2.32
N PHE A 127 10.21 -12.68 2.74
CA PHE A 127 10.71 -12.48 4.10
C PHE A 127 10.84 -10.99 4.48
N ASP A 128 11.20 -10.13 3.51
CA ASP A 128 11.30 -8.70 3.73
C ASP A 128 9.94 -8.07 4.05
N CYS A 129 8.90 -8.37 3.27
CA CYS A 129 7.53 -7.90 3.49
C CYS A 129 6.91 -8.43 4.78
N ILE A 130 7.18 -9.69 5.16
CA ILE A 130 6.70 -10.27 6.41
C ILE A 130 7.34 -9.61 7.63
N ARG A 131 8.66 -9.38 7.58
CA ARG A 131 9.41 -8.85 8.72
C ARG A 131 9.30 -7.34 8.88
N ARG A 132 9.39 -6.61 7.76
CA ARG A 132 9.43 -5.14 7.74
C ARG A 132 8.08 -4.50 7.44
N GLY A 133 7.12 -5.29 6.95
CA GLY A 133 5.86 -4.75 6.46
C GLY A 133 5.99 -4.19 5.06
N TRP A 134 4.88 -3.67 4.56
CA TRP A 134 4.73 -3.22 3.19
C TRP A 134 3.86 -1.97 3.09
N ILE A 135 4.15 -1.18 2.07
CA ILE A 135 3.40 0.01 1.65
C ILE A 135 3.06 -0.19 0.18
N LEU A 136 1.78 -0.33 -0.14
CA LEU A 136 1.32 -0.32 -1.53
C LEU A 136 0.99 1.12 -1.93
N VAL A 137 1.42 1.49 -3.13
CA VAL A 137 1.07 2.76 -3.78
C VAL A 137 0.40 2.45 -5.11
N ASP A 138 -0.59 3.27 -5.47
CA ASP A 138 -1.29 3.18 -6.76
C ASP A 138 -1.98 1.82 -7.01
N PHE A 139 -2.23 1.04 -5.96
CA PHE A 139 -2.98 -0.21 -6.01
C PHE A 139 -3.71 -0.47 -4.66
N PRO A 140 -4.98 -0.93 -4.66
CA PRO A 140 -5.85 -1.16 -5.81
C PRO A 140 -6.38 0.15 -6.42
N MET A 141 -6.60 0.16 -7.74
CA MET A 141 -7.17 1.29 -8.48
C MET A 141 -8.69 1.17 -8.71
N ASN A 142 -9.24 -0.05 -8.63
CA ASN A 142 -10.66 -0.29 -8.84
C ASN A 142 -11.21 -1.32 -7.85
N ARG A 143 -12.53 -1.43 -7.80
CA ARG A 143 -13.23 -2.34 -6.88
C ARG A 143 -12.85 -3.80 -7.09
N GLU A 144 -12.68 -4.23 -8.33
CA GLU A 144 -12.35 -5.62 -8.66
C GLU A 144 -10.97 -6.01 -8.11
N GLN A 145 -9.97 -5.14 -8.25
CA GLN A 145 -8.64 -5.32 -7.68
C GLN A 145 -8.69 -5.36 -6.14
N ALA A 146 -9.49 -4.48 -5.52
CA ALA A 146 -9.64 -4.46 -4.07
C ALA A 146 -10.27 -5.77 -3.54
N LEU A 147 -11.31 -6.27 -4.22
CA LEU A 147 -11.92 -7.57 -3.92
C LEU A 147 -10.95 -8.73 -4.18
N GLY A 148 -10.11 -8.63 -5.22
CA GLY A 148 -9.06 -9.61 -5.50
C GLY A 148 -8.04 -9.72 -4.37
N LEU A 149 -7.56 -8.59 -3.84
CA LEU A 149 -6.68 -8.57 -2.66
C LEU A 149 -7.37 -9.17 -1.44
N GLN A 150 -8.62 -8.78 -1.18
CA GLN A 150 -9.39 -9.28 -0.06
C GLN A 150 -9.59 -10.81 -0.12
N ALA A 151 -9.91 -11.35 -1.30
CA ALA A 151 -10.06 -12.78 -1.52
C ALA A 151 -8.77 -13.57 -1.27
N LYS A 152 -7.60 -12.91 -1.38
CA LYS A 152 -6.28 -13.47 -1.06
C LYS A 152 -5.85 -13.25 0.39
N GLY A 153 -6.71 -12.66 1.24
CA GLY A 153 -6.38 -12.35 2.63
C GLY A 153 -5.40 -11.19 2.79
N ILE A 154 -5.20 -10.39 1.73
CA ILE A 154 -4.32 -9.21 1.78
C ILE A 154 -5.13 -8.05 2.35
N CYS A 155 -5.10 -7.94 3.68
CA CYS A 155 -5.80 -6.89 4.43
C CYS A 155 -4.79 -5.87 4.98
N PRO A 156 -4.80 -4.60 4.50
CA PRO A 156 -3.99 -3.56 5.12
C PRO A 156 -4.49 -3.22 6.52
N LYS A 157 -3.58 -2.77 7.38
CA LYS A 157 -3.92 -2.18 8.68
C LYS A 157 -4.43 -0.74 8.52
N HIS A 158 -3.84 0.00 7.57
CA HIS A 158 -4.17 1.40 7.33
C HIS A 158 -4.34 1.68 5.84
N VAL A 159 -5.32 2.51 5.51
CA VAL A 159 -5.48 3.09 4.18
C VAL A 159 -5.40 4.61 4.34
N VAL A 160 -4.41 5.21 3.68
CA VAL A 160 -4.16 6.65 3.70
C VAL A 160 -4.61 7.22 2.37
N TYR A 161 -5.62 8.07 2.40
CA TYR A 161 -6.10 8.77 1.21
C TYR A 161 -5.57 10.21 1.23
N LEU A 162 -4.84 10.61 0.20
CA LEU A 162 -4.40 11.99 0.02
C LEU A 162 -5.45 12.73 -0.82
N GLU A 163 -6.03 13.78 -0.24
CA GLU A 163 -7.01 14.63 -0.90
C GLU A 163 -6.49 16.05 -1.03
N ALA A 164 -6.72 16.66 -2.20
CA ALA A 164 -6.48 18.07 -2.43
C ALA A 164 -7.37 18.59 -3.58
N PRO A 165 -7.65 19.90 -3.65
CA PRO A 165 -8.42 20.48 -4.74
C PRO A 165 -7.75 20.28 -6.11
N ASP A 166 -8.54 20.05 -7.16
CA ASP A 166 -8.02 19.78 -8.52
C ASP A 166 -7.10 20.89 -9.03
N THR A 167 -7.39 22.14 -8.68
CA THR A 167 -6.56 23.30 -9.04
C THR A 167 -5.13 23.16 -8.51
N VAL A 168 -4.99 22.74 -7.25
CA VAL A 168 -3.68 22.47 -6.61
C VAL A 168 -2.98 21.32 -7.32
N MET A 169 -3.73 20.28 -7.71
CA MET A 169 -3.18 19.10 -8.37
C MET A 169 -2.65 19.41 -9.77
N ILE A 170 -3.38 20.23 -10.53
CA ILE A 170 -3.00 20.73 -11.85
C ILE A 170 -1.75 21.61 -11.74
N GLU A 171 -1.72 22.56 -10.79
CA GLU A 171 -0.57 23.43 -10.57
C GLU A 171 0.69 22.61 -10.22
N ARG A 172 0.55 21.64 -9.31
CA ARG A 172 1.63 20.72 -8.92
C ARG A 172 2.15 19.90 -10.10
N ALA A 173 1.26 19.44 -10.98
CA ALA A 173 1.66 18.72 -12.18
C ALA A 173 2.42 19.65 -13.14
N ALA A 174 1.90 20.85 -13.39
CA ALA A 174 2.50 21.84 -14.29
C ALA A 174 3.91 22.25 -13.84
N GLY A 175 4.17 22.34 -12.54
CA GLY A 175 5.48 22.67 -11.99
C GLY A 175 6.46 21.49 -11.86
N LYS A 176 6.02 20.25 -12.11
CA LYS A 176 6.87 19.05 -12.00
C LYS A 176 7.89 19.00 -13.14
N ARG A 177 9.14 18.72 -12.79
CA ARG A 177 10.27 18.58 -13.72
C ARG A 177 11.02 17.28 -13.44
N ILE A 178 11.65 16.73 -14.47
CA ILE A 178 12.50 15.55 -14.35
C ILE A 178 13.87 15.87 -14.92
N ASP A 179 14.91 15.46 -14.21
CA ASP A 179 16.26 15.43 -14.76
C ASP A 179 16.42 14.20 -15.66
N PRO A 180 16.67 14.36 -16.99
CA PRO A 180 16.80 13.22 -17.89
C PRO A 180 18.02 12.33 -17.57
N LYS A 181 19.04 12.84 -16.86
CA LYS A 181 20.23 12.05 -16.49
C LYS A 181 20.00 11.20 -15.25
N THR A 182 19.53 11.80 -14.16
CA THR A 182 19.38 11.10 -12.87
C THR A 182 18.00 10.50 -12.67
N LYS A 183 17.01 10.93 -13.46
CA LYS A 183 15.58 10.64 -13.30
C LYS A 183 14.98 11.17 -12.00
N ASP A 184 15.69 12.08 -11.33
CA ASP A 184 15.17 12.74 -10.14
C ASP A 184 14.02 13.70 -10.49
N ILE A 185 13.07 13.80 -9.55
CA ILE A 185 11.88 14.62 -9.70
C ILE A 185 12.07 15.91 -8.91
N TYR A 186 11.93 17.04 -9.60
CA TYR A 186 12.01 18.39 -9.05
C TYR A 186 10.70 19.15 -9.23
N HIS A 187 10.57 20.27 -8.53
CA HIS A 187 9.45 21.20 -8.68
C HIS A 187 9.97 22.63 -8.76
N ILE A 188 9.51 23.39 -9.74
CA ILE A 188 9.98 24.76 -10.02
C ILE A 188 9.83 25.72 -8.83
N THR A 189 8.90 25.46 -7.91
CA THR A 189 8.63 26.32 -6.74
C THR A 189 9.16 25.78 -5.41
N TRP A 190 9.01 24.47 -5.15
CA TRP A 190 9.19 23.92 -3.79
C TRP A 190 10.37 22.95 -3.67
N ASN A 191 10.93 22.48 -4.79
CA ASN A 191 12.06 21.57 -4.81
C ASN A 191 12.95 21.92 -5.99
N ILE A 192 13.63 23.06 -5.87
CA ILE A 192 14.52 23.61 -6.90
C ILE A 192 15.91 23.00 -6.67
N PRO A 193 16.54 22.41 -7.68
CA PRO A 193 17.89 21.86 -7.52
C PRO A 193 18.90 22.99 -7.27
N SER A 194 19.85 22.77 -6.36
CA SER A 194 20.88 23.77 -6.03
C SER A 194 21.90 24.00 -7.15
N SER A 195 22.10 23.00 -8.02
CA SER A 195 23.04 23.09 -9.14
C SER A 195 22.38 23.68 -10.39
N ARG A 196 23.02 24.70 -10.98
CA ARG A 196 22.55 25.37 -12.20
C ARG A 196 22.52 24.43 -13.41
N ASP A 197 23.50 23.56 -13.55
CA ASP A 197 23.56 22.56 -14.63
C ASP A 197 22.42 21.54 -14.57
N VAL A 198 21.85 21.31 -13.39
CA VAL A 198 20.67 20.49 -13.21
C VAL A 198 19.44 21.29 -13.61
N GLN A 199 19.31 22.55 -13.16
CA GLN A 199 18.18 23.42 -13.49
C GLN A 199 17.98 23.59 -15.00
N GLU A 200 19.05 23.83 -15.76
CA GLU A 200 18.98 24.12 -17.19
C GLU A 200 18.59 22.90 -18.04
N ARG A 201 18.83 21.67 -17.54
CA ARG A 201 18.48 20.43 -18.25
C ARG A 201 17.14 19.80 -17.84
N LEU A 202 16.42 20.43 -16.90
CA LEU A 202 15.14 19.94 -16.43
C LEU A 202 14.10 20.01 -17.55
N ILE A 203 13.40 18.90 -17.76
CA ILE A 203 12.32 18.83 -18.75
C ILE A 203 10.96 18.68 -18.05
N GLN A 204 9.93 19.28 -18.66
CA GLN A 204 8.55 18.96 -18.34
C GLN A 204 8.11 17.78 -19.20
N LEU A 205 7.54 16.76 -18.58
CA LEU A 205 6.92 15.66 -19.32
C LEU A 205 5.59 16.13 -19.92
N GLU A 206 5.31 15.72 -21.15
CA GLU A 206 4.02 16.00 -21.83
C GLU A 206 2.83 15.49 -21.02
N GLU A 207 3.00 14.37 -20.32
CA GLU A 207 2.00 13.78 -19.42
C GLU A 207 1.55 14.71 -18.26
N ASN A 208 2.37 15.70 -17.93
CA ASN A 208 2.07 16.69 -16.89
C ASN A 208 1.41 17.96 -17.47
N SER A 209 1.00 17.95 -18.73
CA SER A 209 0.23 19.05 -19.31
C SER A 209 -1.14 19.17 -18.64
N GLU A 210 -1.61 20.40 -18.49
CA GLU A 210 -2.89 20.70 -17.83
C GLU A 210 -4.08 19.93 -18.45
N LYS A 211 -4.09 19.80 -19.79
CA LYS A 211 -5.13 19.05 -20.51
C LYS A 211 -5.15 17.57 -20.11
N ILE A 212 -3.99 16.91 -20.14
CA ILE A 212 -3.88 15.49 -19.77
C ILE A 212 -4.19 15.30 -18.28
N MET A 213 -3.69 16.21 -17.44
CA MET A 213 -3.92 16.16 -16.01
C MET A 213 -5.41 16.28 -15.66
N THR A 214 -6.12 17.19 -16.32
CA THR A 214 -7.57 17.37 -16.15
C THR A 214 -8.34 16.10 -16.54
N LEU A 215 -7.94 15.43 -17.63
CA LEU A 215 -8.54 14.15 -18.03
C LEU A 215 -8.29 13.06 -16.98
N ARG A 216 -7.06 12.92 -16.49
CA ARG A 216 -6.70 11.93 -15.46
C ARG A 216 -7.44 12.17 -14.14
N LEU A 217 -7.66 13.44 -13.75
CA LEU A 217 -8.44 13.79 -12.56
C LEU A 217 -9.93 13.45 -12.73
N LYS A 218 -10.49 13.65 -13.93
CA LYS A 218 -11.87 13.25 -14.26
C LYS A 218 -12.05 11.74 -14.26
N GLU A 219 -11.07 10.99 -14.75
CA GLU A 219 -11.11 9.52 -14.77
C GLU A 219 -10.99 8.93 -13.35
N TYR A 220 -10.27 9.61 -12.45
CA TYR A 220 -10.06 9.16 -11.08
C TYR A 220 -11.27 9.36 -10.16
N ARG A 221 -12.09 10.39 -10.42
CA ARG A 221 -13.26 10.76 -9.59
C ARG A 221 -14.50 9.99 -10.00
#